data_AF-A0A426X7Q9-F1
#
_entry.id   AF-A0A426X7Q9-F1
#
_cell.length_a   1.000
_cell.length_b   1.000
_cell.length_c   1.000
_cell.angle_alpha   90.00
_cell.angle_beta   90.00
_cell.angle_gamma   90.00
#
_symmetry.space_group_name_H-M   'P 1'
#
loop_
_entity.id
_entity.type
_entity.pdbx_description
1 polymer ?
#
loop_
_entity_poly.entity_id
_entity_poly.type
_entity_poly.pdbx_seq_one_letter_code
_entity_poly.pdbx_strand_id
1 'polypeptide(L)'
;MSPRHRLPRLSSVAGEMLDLEKHFAFYGAYHSNPTNVLIHTLFVWPIFYTSLLLFHFTPPLLDLPSWLGGSVLAVDLGLAFAVAFGLFYVLMDRRAGSLAAILCVLCWAGSGCLASRLGFSLAWKVMLVPPIHCSLLLFYLTSSTYLLSSSSQ
;
A
#
# COMPACT_ATOMS: atom_id res chain seq x y z
N MET A 1 -8.75 -54.23 -10.31
CA MET A 1 -8.15 -53.44 -9.22
C MET A 1 -8.71 -52.02 -9.31
N SER A 2 -9.60 -51.63 -8.40
CA SER A 2 -10.21 -50.29 -8.40
C SER A 2 -9.34 -49.32 -7.59
N PRO A 3 -8.94 -48.16 -8.14
CA PRO A 3 -8.17 -47.17 -7.39
C PRO A 3 -9.05 -46.59 -6.28
N ARG A 4 -8.74 -46.90 -5.02
CA ARG A 4 -9.37 -46.21 -3.88
C ARG A 4 -8.79 -44.79 -3.82
N HIS A 5 -9.53 -43.82 -4.33
CA HIS A 5 -9.33 -42.40 -4.01
C HIS A 5 -9.52 -42.23 -2.50
N ARG A 6 -8.40 -42.20 -1.78
CA ARG A 6 -8.38 -41.96 -0.34
C ARG A 6 -8.69 -40.47 -0.14
N LEU A 7 -9.91 -40.16 0.29
CA LEU A 7 -10.28 -38.81 0.68
C LEU A 7 -9.32 -38.30 1.76
N PRO A 8 -8.78 -37.08 1.62
CA PRO A 8 -7.87 -36.52 2.62
C PRO A 8 -8.58 -36.43 3.98
N ARG A 9 -7.88 -36.84 5.04
CA ARG A 9 -8.39 -36.70 6.42
C ARG A 9 -8.59 -35.21 6.69
N LEU A 10 -9.75 -34.83 7.23
CA LEU A 10 -10.09 -33.45 7.59
C LEU A 10 -9.02 -32.74 8.44
N SER A 11 -8.28 -33.49 9.27
CA SER A 11 -7.15 -32.96 10.05
C SER A 11 -5.93 -32.56 9.20
N SER A 12 -5.72 -33.18 8.03
CA SER A 12 -4.65 -32.81 7.09
C SER A 12 -5.03 -31.59 6.27
N VAL A 13 -6.31 -31.43 5.91
CA VAL A 13 -6.81 -30.22 5.25
C VAL A 13 -6.70 -29.00 6.16
N ALA A 14 -7.06 -29.16 7.44
CA ALA A 14 -6.89 -28.10 8.44
C ALA A 14 -5.41 -27.76 8.70
N GLY A 15 -4.54 -28.77 8.72
CA GLY A 15 -3.09 -28.58 8.84
C GLY A 15 -2.49 -27.80 7.66
N GLU A 16 -2.91 -28.10 6.44
CA GLU A 16 -2.49 -27.37 5.24
C GLU A 16 -3.03 -25.93 5.19
N MET A 17 -4.20 -25.67 5.78
CA MET A 17 -4.77 -24.32 5.83
C MET A 17 -4.00 -23.40 6.77
N LEU A 18 -3.35 -23.93 7.80
CA LEU A 18 -2.57 -23.18 8.79
C LEU A 18 -1.05 -23.25 8.57
N ASP A 19 -0.61 -23.89 7.48
CA ASP A 19 0.79 -23.97 7.10
C ASP A 19 1.27 -22.62 6.51
N LEU A 20 1.78 -21.75 7.37
CA LEU A 20 2.28 -20.43 6.97
C LEU A 20 3.44 -20.52 5.98
N GLU A 21 4.31 -21.54 6.09
CA GLU A 21 5.45 -21.69 5.18
C GLU A 21 4.95 -21.93 3.75
N LYS A 22 3.99 -22.84 3.59
CA LYS A 22 3.34 -23.10 2.29
C LYS A 22 2.67 -21.85 1.72
N HIS A 23 1.95 -21.09 2.54
CA HIS A 23 1.27 -19.86 2.10
C HIS A 23 2.25 -18.74 1.74
N PHE A 24 3.28 -18.52 2.55
CA PHE A 24 4.30 -17.51 2.28
C PHE A 24 5.18 -17.90 1.09
N ALA A 25 5.50 -19.18 0.90
CA ALA A 25 6.25 -19.66 -0.27
C ALA A 25 5.45 -19.47 -1.56
N PHE A 26 4.15 -19.80 -1.56
CA PHE A 26 3.26 -19.53 -2.70
C PHE A 26 3.14 -18.02 -2.98
N TYR A 27 2.94 -17.22 -1.93
CA TYR A 27 2.88 -15.76 -2.05
C TYR A 27 4.21 -15.17 -2.56
N GLY A 28 5.35 -15.68 -2.11
CA GLY A 28 6.68 -15.28 -2.60
C GLY A 28 6.86 -15.64 -4.07
N ALA A 29 6.49 -16.85 -4.47
CA ALA A 29 6.51 -17.27 -5.88
C ALA A 29 5.54 -16.45 -6.76
N TYR A 30 4.44 -15.93 -6.20
CA TYR A 30 3.57 -15.01 -6.90
C TYR A 30 4.26 -13.67 -7.24
N HIS A 31 5.16 -13.20 -6.36
CA HIS A 31 5.93 -11.96 -6.53
C HIS A 31 7.19 -12.10 -7.39
N SER A 32 7.49 -13.29 -7.93
CA SER A 32 8.55 -13.46 -8.93
C SER A 32 8.06 -13.30 -10.37
N ASN A 33 6.74 -13.29 -10.60
CA ASN A 33 6.17 -13.08 -11.92
C ASN A 33 6.14 -11.56 -12.25
N PRO A 34 6.77 -11.12 -13.35
CA PRO A 34 6.90 -9.70 -13.69
C PRO A 34 5.53 -9.01 -13.92
N THR A 35 4.55 -9.74 -14.46
CA THR A 35 3.19 -9.23 -14.65
C THR A 35 2.52 -8.96 -13.30
N ASN A 36 2.69 -9.86 -12.33
CA ASN A 36 2.13 -9.68 -11.00
C ASN A 36 2.79 -8.52 -10.25
N VAL A 37 4.11 -8.39 -10.36
CA VAL A 37 4.86 -7.26 -9.78
C VAL A 37 4.38 -5.93 -10.39
N LEU A 38 4.16 -5.89 -11.70
CA LEU A 38 3.62 -4.71 -12.38
C LEU A 38 2.22 -4.37 -11.86
N ILE A 39 1.30 -5.34 -11.82
CA ILE A 39 -0.05 -5.15 -11.30
C ILE A 39 0.01 -4.67 -9.84
N HIS A 40 0.78 -5.34 -8.98
CA HIS A 40 0.94 -4.96 -7.58
C HIS A 40 1.43 -3.51 -7.43
N THR A 41 2.48 -3.15 -8.16
CA THR A 41 3.05 -1.80 -8.11
C THR A 41 2.07 -0.74 -8.63
N LEU A 42 1.23 -1.08 -9.61
CA LEU A 42 0.23 -0.15 -10.14
C LEU A 42 -0.96 0.07 -9.20
N PHE A 43 -1.44 -0.97 -8.53
CA PHE A 43 -2.67 -0.92 -7.72
C PHE A 43 -2.46 -0.63 -6.24
N VAL A 44 -1.26 -0.85 -5.69
CA VAL A 44 -1.01 -0.58 -4.26
C VAL A 44 -1.17 0.90 -3.91
N TRP A 45 -0.68 1.81 -4.75
CA TRP A 45 -0.73 3.26 -4.48
C TRP A 45 -2.14 3.86 -4.53
N PRO A 46 -3.00 3.50 -5.51
CA PRO A 46 -4.39 3.91 -5.50
C PRO A 46 -5.17 3.39 -4.29
N ILE A 47 -4.97 2.12 -3.90
CA ILE A 47 -5.61 1.53 -2.71
C ILE A 47 -5.17 2.29 -1.44
N PHE A 48 -3.87 2.55 -1.33
CA PHE A 48 -3.31 3.31 -0.23
C PHE A 48 -3.87 4.74 -0.18
N TYR A 49 -3.87 5.47 -1.30
CA TYR A 49 -4.38 6.84 -1.40
C TYR A 49 -5.88 6.93 -1.07
N THR A 50 -6.68 5.98 -1.56
CA THR A 50 -8.12 5.94 -1.28
C THR A 50 -8.41 5.62 0.18
N SER A 51 -7.61 4.77 0.82
CA SER A 51 -7.71 4.51 2.26
C SER A 51 -7.42 5.78 3.08
N LEU A 52 -6.37 6.53 2.71
CA LEU A 52 -6.09 7.83 3.32
C LEU A 52 -7.23 8.82 3.15
N LEU A 53 -7.83 8.89 1.96
CA LEU A 53 -8.99 9.75 1.69
C LEU A 53 -10.18 9.42 2.59
N LEU A 54 -10.44 8.14 2.91
CA LEU A 54 -11.47 7.75 3.87
C LEU A 54 -11.11 8.19 5.29
N PHE A 55 -9.85 8.04 5.69
CA PHE A 55 -9.39 8.42 7.02
C PHE A 55 -9.47 9.92 7.27
N HIS A 56 -9.36 10.76 6.25
CA HIS A 56 -9.60 12.21 6.36
C HIS A 56 -11.03 12.58 6.77
N PHE A 57 -11.99 11.65 6.65
CA PHE A 57 -13.37 11.84 7.11
C PHE A 57 -13.63 11.25 8.52
N THR A 58 -12.58 10.75 9.18
CA THR A 58 -12.65 10.36 10.59
C THR A 58 -12.27 11.53 11.51
N PRO A 59 -12.75 11.56 12.76
CA PRO A 59 -12.36 12.60 13.70
C PRO A 59 -10.83 12.65 13.88
N PRO A 60 -10.22 13.84 14.00
CA PRO A 60 -8.78 13.96 14.23
C PRO A 60 -8.39 13.32 15.57
N LEU A 61 -7.19 12.74 15.64
CA LEU A 61 -6.61 12.20 16.86
C LEU A 61 -6.07 13.31 17.76
N LEU A 62 -5.54 14.38 17.16
CA LEU A 62 -5.07 15.57 17.86
C LEU A 62 -5.30 16.81 16.98
N ASP A 63 -5.95 17.82 17.57
CA ASP A 63 -6.14 19.12 16.94
C ASP A 63 -4.82 19.90 16.96
N LEU A 64 -4.29 20.21 15.78
CA LEU A 64 -3.13 21.08 15.65
C LEU A 64 -3.55 22.55 15.63
N PRO A 65 -2.73 23.46 16.19
CA PRO A 65 -3.01 24.88 16.09
C PRO A 65 -3.01 25.32 14.63
N SER A 66 -3.84 26.32 14.31
CA SER A 66 -4.15 26.74 12.93
C SER A 66 -2.94 27.11 12.06
N TRP A 67 -1.82 27.51 12.68
CA TRP A 67 -0.58 27.87 12.00
C TRP A 67 0.31 26.66 11.62
N LEU A 68 0.03 25.47 12.15
CA LEU A 68 0.82 24.25 11.91
C LEU A 68 0.15 23.27 10.93
N GLY A 69 -1.02 23.62 10.37
CA GLY A 69 -1.72 22.73 9.44
C GLY A 69 -3.23 22.93 9.32
N GLY A 70 -3.85 23.67 10.25
CA GLY A 70 -5.30 23.89 10.25
C GLY A 70 -6.11 22.59 10.19
N SER A 71 -7.36 22.66 9.74
CA SER A 71 -8.23 21.48 9.55
C SER A 71 -7.86 20.60 8.35
N VAL A 72 -6.81 20.95 7.59
CA VAL A 72 -6.42 20.28 6.33
C VAL A 72 -5.29 19.27 6.54
N LEU A 73 -4.39 19.53 7.50
CA LEU A 73 -3.26 18.68 7.88
C LEU A 73 -3.36 18.34 9.37
N ALA A 74 -4.52 17.84 9.79
CA ALA A 74 -4.71 17.41 11.17
C ALA A 74 -3.85 16.16 11.47
N VAL A 75 -3.56 15.91 12.75
CA VAL A 75 -3.04 14.61 13.17
C VAL A 75 -4.22 13.65 13.18
N ASP A 76 -4.46 13.01 12.04
CA ASP A 76 -5.57 12.09 11.81
C ASP A 76 -5.10 10.64 11.67
N LEU A 77 -6.06 9.71 11.54
CA LEU A 77 -5.76 8.30 11.27
C LEU A 77 -5.01 8.10 9.95
N GLY A 78 -5.17 9.01 8.99
CA GLY A 78 -4.45 8.99 7.71
C GLY A 78 -2.96 9.23 7.89
N LEU A 79 -2.58 10.20 8.73
CA LEU A 79 -1.17 10.48 9.05
C LEU A 79 -0.53 9.29 9.76
N ALA A 80 -1.23 8.72 10.76
CA ALA A 80 -0.76 7.53 11.46
C ALA A 80 -0.55 6.35 10.50
N PHE A 81 -1.50 6.13 9.59
CA PHE A 81 -1.41 5.10 8.55
C PHE A 81 -0.24 5.35 7.58
N ALA A 82 -0.04 6.60 7.15
CA ALA A 82 1.05 6.97 6.25
C ALA A 82 2.43 6.79 6.89
N VAL A 83 2.59 7.17 8.17
CA VAL A 83 3.84 6.95 8.91
C VAL A 83 4.09 5.46 9.12
N ALA A 84 3.08 4.69 9.51
CA ALA A 84 3.22 3.25 9.72
C ALA A 84 3.69 2.52 8.45
N PHE A 85 3.05 2.79 7.30
CA PHE A 85 3.46 2.20 6.02
C PHE A 85 4.81 2.75 5.52
N GLY A 86 5.09 4.04 5.71
CA GLY A 86 6.40 4.61 5.36
C GLY A 86 7.54 3.94 6.13
N LEU A 87 7.38 3.75 7.44
CA LEU A 87 8.35 3.03 8.27
C LEU A 87 8.48 1.57 7.83
N PHE A 88 7.36 0.89 7.58
CA PHE A 88 7.36 -0.48 7.06
C PHE A 88 8.18 -0.61 5.77
N TYR A 89 8.00 0.30 4.81
CA TYR A 89 8.78 0.30 3.56
C TYR A 89 10.27 0.58 3.79
N VAL A 90 10.63 1.53 4.66
CA VAL A 90 12.04 1.83 5.00
C VAL A 90 12.73 0.64 5.67
N LEU A 91 12.03 -0.08 6.54
CA LEU A 91 12.55 -1.28 7.19
C LEU A 91 12.75 -2.44 6.21
N MET A 92 11.96 -2.50 5.14
CA MET A 92 12.07 -3.52 4.09
C MET A 92 13.25 -3.26 3.15
N ASP A 93 13.41 -2.03 2.66
CA ASP A 93 14.61 -1.59 1.91
C ASP A 93 14.88 -0.11 2.20
N ARG A 94 16.11 0.22 2.61
CA ARG A 94 16.40 1.58 3.07
C ARG A 94 16.38 2.62 1.95
N ARG A 95 16.72 2.26 0.71
CA ARG A 95 16.80 3.20 -0.42
C ARG A 95 15.45 3.38 -1.10
N ALA A 96 14.87 2.30 -1.61
CA ALA A 96 13.56 2.30 -2.24
C ALA A 96 12.46 2.62 -1.23
N GLY A 97 12.59 2.14 0.02
CA GLY A 97 11.65 2.43 1.08
C GLY A 97 11.64 3.89 1.53
N SER A 98 12.77 4.60 1.46
CA SER A 98 12.79 6.04 1.73
C SER A 98 11.98 6.82 0.69
N LEU A 99 12.05 6.43 -0.59
CA LEU A 99 11.23 7.01 -1.65
C LEU A 99 9.75 6.69 -1.44
N ALA A 100 9.43 5.46 -1.07
CA ALA A 100 8.07 5.04 -0.74
C ALA A 100 7.52 5.80 0.48
N ALA A 101 8.33 6.05 1.51
CA ALA A 101 7.92 6.82 2.69
C ALA A 101 7.60 8.28 2.35
N ILE A 102 8.41 8.92 1.49
CA ILE A 102 8.09 10.26 0.96
C ILE A 102 6.77 10.24 0.20
N LEU A 103 6.56 9.23 -0.65
CA LEU A 103 5.31 9.08 -1.39
C LEU A 103 4.10 8.87 -0.46
N CYS A 104 4.24 8.10 0.62
CA CYS A 104 3.19 7.92 1.62
C CYS A 104 2.74 9.27 2.22
N VAL A 105 3.70 10.13 2.59
CA VAL A 105 3.41 11.48 3.14
C VAL A 105 2.77 12.38 2.08
N LEU A 106 3.26 12.34 0.83
CA LEU A 106 2.66 13.10 -0.29
C LEU A 106 1.22 12.65 -0.58
N CYS A 107 0.96 11.34 -0.55
CA CYS A 107 -0.39 10.80 -0.68
C CYS A 107 -1.30 11.25 0.46
N TRP A 108 -0.80 11.29 1.71
CA TRP A 108 -1.56 11.80 2.85
C TRP A 108 -1.92 13.27 2.69
N ALA A 109 -0.95 14.14 2.40
CA ALA A 109 -1.19 15.56 2.21
C ALA A 109 -2.12 15.82 1.01
N GLY A 110 -1.90 15.10 -0.10
CA GLY A 110 -2.71 15.21 -1.31
C GLY A 110 -4.16 14.76 -1.10
N SER A 111 -4.38 13.68 -0.35
CA SER A 111 -5.73 13.20 -0.02
C SER A 111 -6.45 14.13 0.94
N GLY A 112 -5.75 14.75 1.90
CA GLY A 112 -6.34 15.74 2.81
C GLY A 112 -6.78 17.02 2.10
N CYS A 113 -5.95 17.51 1.17
CA CYS A 113 -6.32 18.63 0.29
C CYS A 113 -7.54 18.29 -0.58
N LEU A 114 -7.59 17.07 -1.13
CA LEU A 114 -8.71 16.61 -1.94
C LEU A 114 -10.00 16.47 -1.12
N ALA A 115 -9.92 15.89 0.08
CA ALA A 115 -11.03 15.75 1.02
C ALA A 115 -11.61 17.13 1.38
N SER A 116 -10.74 18.10 1.66
CA SER A 116 -11.12 19.47 1.99
C SER A 116 -11.84 20.21 0.85
N ARG A 117 -11.52 19.87 -0.42
CA ARG A 117 -12.14 20.50 -1.60
C ARG A 117 -13.45 19.85 -2.02
N LEU A 118 -13.54 18.52 -1.93
CA LEU A 118 -14.68 17.76 -2.47
C LEU A 118 -15.73 17.41 -1.42
N GLY A 119 -15.35 17.34 -0.14
CA GLY A 119 -16.19 16.79 0.92
C GLY A 119 -16.52 15.30 0.71
N PHE A 120 -17.15 14.67 1.70
CA PHE A 120 -17.38 13.21 1.68
C PHE A 120 -18.18 12.77 0.46
N SER A 121 -19.30 13.44 0.16
CA SER A 121 -20.28 13.08 -0.89
C SER A 121 -19.70 12.94 -2.31
N LEU A 122 -18.65 13.71 -2.63
CA LEU A 122 -17.97 13.68 -3.92
C LEU A 122 -16.64 12.92 -3.86
N ALA A 123 -15.90 12.98 -2.75
CA ALA A 123 -14.59 12.37 -2.62
C ALA A 123 -14.62 10.84 -2.82
N TRP A 124 -15.63 10.15 -2.26
CA TRP A 124 -15.73 8.70 -2.44
C TRP A 124 -16.03 8.29 -3.89
N LYS A 125 -16.65 9.17 -4.69
CA LYS A 125 -16.93 8.91 -6.12
C LYS A 125 -15.68 9.06 -6.98
N VAL A 126 -14.75 9.91 -6.56
CA VAL A 126 -13.44 10.09 -7.23
C VAL A 126 -12.52 8.88 -7.01
N MET A 127 -12.84 8.00 -6.06
CA MET A 127 -12.13 6.73 -5.86
C MET A 127 -12.13 5.80 -7.07
N LEU A 128 -13.04 6.01 -8.04
CA LEU A 128 -13.15 5.22 -9.27
C LEU A 128 -12.12 5.61 -10.34
N VAL A 129 -11.39 6.71 -10.16
CA VAL A 129 -10.26 7.10 -11.02
C VAL A 129 -8.99 6.98 -10.18
N PRO A 130 -8.29 5.83 -10.23
CA PRO A 130 -7.01 5.68 -9.54
C PRO A 130 -6.07 6.84 -9.89
N PRO A 131 -5.29 7.40 -8.95
CA PRO A 131 -4.17 8.26 -9.29
C PRO A 131 -3.06 7.39 -9.90
N ILE A 132 -3.28 6.90 -11.12
CA ILE A 132 -2.33 6.11 -11.93
C ILE A 132 -0.98 6.84 -12.03
N HIS A 133 -1.01 8.17 -11.99
CA HIS A 133 0.17 9.04 -11.97
C HIS A 133 1.12 8.77 -10.79
N CYS A 134 0.61 8.52 -9.57
CA CYS A 134 1.46 8.22 -8.42
C CYS A 134 2.15 6.85 -8.57
N SER A 135 1.41 5.85 -9.07
CA SER A 135 1.95 4.51 -9.29
C SER A 135 3.02 4.47 -10.37
N LEU A 136 2.82 5.21 -11.47
CA LEU A 136 3.79 5.32 -12.56
C LEU A 136 5.07 6.01 -12.08
N LEU A 137 4.97 7.12 -11.35
CA LEU A 137 6.14 7.85 -10.85
C LEU A 137 7.04 6.97 -9.98
N LEU A 138 6.46 6.19 -9.05
CA LEU A 138 7.27 5.31 -8.22
C LEU A 138 7.86 4.13 -9.00
N PHE A 139 7.13 3.55 -9.95
CA PHE A 139 7.66 2.50 -10.81
C PHE A 139 8.88 2.98 -11.60
N TYR A 140 8.84 4.19 -12.15
CA TYR A 140 9.99 4.79 -12.84
C TYR A 140 11.17 5.05 -11.90
N LEU A 141 10.93 5.60 -10.71
CA LEU A 141 11.99 5.91 -9.75
C LEU A 141 12.65 4.65 -9.19
N THR A 142 11.86 3.64 -8.82
CA THR A 142 12.39 2.36 -8.31
C THR A 142 13.16 1.60 -9.39
N SER A 143 12.61 1.49 -10.61
CA SER A 143 13.31 0.86 -11.74
C SER A 143 14.65 1.54 -12.05
N SER A 144 14.70 2.89 -11.96
CA SER A 144 15.94 3.65 -12.15
C SER A 144 16.97 3.36 -11.05
N THR A 145 16.55 3.25 -9.79
CA THR A 145 17.44 2.89 -8.68
C THR A 145 17.94 1.44 -8.75
N TYR A 146 17.12 0.50 -9.24
CA TYR A 146 17.54 -0.89 -9.47
C TYR A 146 18.58 -0.98 -10.59
N LEU A 147 18.37 -0.27 -11.71
CA LEU A 147 19.33 -0.23 -12.82
C LEU A 147 20.67 0.43 -12.43
N LEU A 148 20.66 1.43 -11.55
CA LEU A 148 21.87 2.06 -11.01
C LEU A 148 22.60 1.16 -10.00
N SER A 149 21.88 0.28 -9.31
CA SER A 149 22.48 -0.69 -8.38
C SER A 149 23.06 -1.92 -9.09
N SER A 150 22.54 -2.30 -10.25
CA SER A 150 23.08 -3.41 -11.05
C SER A 150 24.28 -3.01 -11.90
N SER A 151 24.49 -1.71 -12.16
CA SER A 151 25.65 -1.18 -12.88
C SER A 151 26.84 -0.88 -11.97
N SER A 152 26.68 -1.06 -10.65
CA SER A 152 27.71 -0.85 -9.63
C SER A 152 28.20 -2.16 -8.98
N GLN A 153 27.80 -3.32 -9.52
CA GLN A 153 28.41 -4.63 -9.27
C GLN A 153 29.09 -5.12 -10.54
#